data_AF-A0A821D3V5-F1
#
_entry.id   AF-A0A821D3V5-F1
#
_cell.length_a   1.000
_cell.length_b   1.000
_cell.length_c   1.000
_cell.angle_alpha   90.00
_cell.angle_beta   90.00
_cell.angle_gamma   90.00
#
_symmetry.space_group_name_H-M   'P 1'
#
loop_
_entity.id
_entity.type
_entity.pdbx_description
1 polymer ?
#
loop_
_entity_poly.entity_id
_entity_poly.type
_entity_poly.pdbx_seq_one_letter_code
_entity_poly.pdbx_strand_id
1 'polypeptide(L)'
;MITGVLLLVVVTAIIPLIFILQNNTGSNNSSSSSNVNVPKRLGIYYGWPSLVQGVQGNLTAAISIFSQFDLIVFGDGIASPSHGDHKNTQIIIQSLNNLGKLSFGYIDLGVTTQNLSILQMQTTVDEWAAMGING
;
A
#
# COMPACT_ATOMS: atom_id res chain seq x y z
N MET A 1 -37.90 51.74 -3.46
CA MET A 1 -38.99 50.78 -3.74
C MET A 1 -38.32 49.54 -4.33
N ILE A 2 -38.34 48.32 -3.80
CA ILE A 2 -39.02 47.66 -2.68
C ILE A 2 -38.08 46.53 -2.20
N THR A 3 -37.92 46.42 -0.89
CA THR A 3 -37.42 45.27 -0.12
C THR A 3 -38.44 44.13 -0.14
N GLY A 4 -38.02 42.87 -0.22
CA GLY A 4 -38.95 41.72 -0.14
C GLY A 4 -38.20 40.38 -0.12
N VAL A 5 -37.75 39.88 1.04
CA VAL A 5 -38.49 39.11 2.07
C VAL A 5 -38.55 37.61 1.73
N LEU A 6 -37.78 36.87 2.53
CA LEU A 6 -37.83 35.42 2.73
C LEU A 6 -39.21 35.02 3.23
N LEU A 7 -39.95 34.23 2.45
CA LEU A 7 -41.26 33.72 2.84
C LEU A 7 -41.12 32.29 3.37
N LEU A 8 -41.14 32.18 4.70
CA LEU A 8 -41.40 30.94 5.43
C LEU A 8 -42.91 30.68 5.34
N VAL A 9 -43.35 29.67 4.59
CA VAL A 9 -44.75 29.24 4.58
C VAL A 9 -44.90 27.99 5.44
N VAL A 10 -45.41 28.22 6.65
CA VAL A 10 -46.00 27.20 7.52
C VAL A 10 -47.42 26.97 7.03
N VAL A 11 -47.76 25.75 6.61
CA VAL A 11 -49.16 25.31 6.48
C VAL A 11 -49.37 24.15 7.45
N THR A 12 -50.17 24.41 8.48
CA THR A 12 -50.71 23.41 9.40
C THR A 12 -52.14 23.06 8.97
N ALA A 13 -52.45 21.77 8.75
CA ALA A 13 -53.80 21.23 8.98
C ALA A 13 -53.87 19.68 9.14
N ILE A 14 -54.01 19.24 10.40
CA ILE A 14 -54.98 18.28 11.01
C ILE A 14 -55.15 16.79 10.52
N ILE A 15 -54.54 15.84 11.28
CA ILE A 15 -55.03 14.55 11.93
C ILE A 15 -55.59 13.39 11.03
N PRO A 16 -55.10 12.12 11.15
CA PRO A 16 -55.41 11.21 12.28
C PRO A 16 -54.22 10.62 13.03
N LEU A 17 -54.39 10.54 14.34
CA LEU A 17 -53.62 9.71 15.26
C LEU A 17 -53.81 8.24 14.88
N ILE A 18 -52.88 7.67 14.11
CA ILE A 18 -52.81 6.23 13.91
C ILE A 18 -51.82 5.68 14.94
N PHE A 19 -52.38 4.95 15.90
CA PHE A 19 -51.63 4.13 16.86
C PHE A 19 -51.08 2.92 16.08
N ILE A 20 -49.87 3.02 15.54
CA ILE A 20 -49.16 1.83 15.02
C ILE A 20 -48.34 1.27 16.18
N LEU A 21 -48.78 0.13 16.69
CA LEU A 21 -48.03 -0.74 17.59
C LEU A 21 -46.58 -0.86 17.10
N GLN A 22 -45.63 -0.54 17.97
CA GLN A 22 -44.24 -0.97 17.80
C GLN A 22 -44.24 -2.50 17.84
N ASN A 23 -44.31 -3.14 16.68
CA ASN A 23 -43.75 -4.48 16.56
C ASN A 23 -42.23 -4.32 16.60
N ASN A 24 -41.70 -4.34 17.81
CA ASN A 24 -40.33 -4.76 18.09
C ASN A 24 -40.19 -6.23 17.67
N THR A 25 -40.27 -6.51 16.38
CA THR A 25 -39.55 -7.66 15.84
C THR A 25 -38.13 -7.17 15.66
N GLY A 26 -37.32 -7.41 16.69
CA GLY A 26 -35.88 -7.35 16.55
C GLY A 26 -35.51 -8.21 15.36
N SER A 27 -35.30 -7.58 14.20
CA SER A 27 -34.51 -8.17 13.16
C SER A 27 -33.10 -8.15 13.73
N ASN A 28 -32.77 -9.21 14.46
CA ASN A 28 -31.40 -9.68 14.56
C ASN A 28 -31.00 -10.17 13.17
N ASN A 29 -30.97 -9.27 12.18
CA ASN A 29 -30.07 -9.39 11.06
C ASN A 29 -28.69 -9.17 11.66
N SER A 30 -28.22 -10.21 12.36
CA SER A 30 -26.80 -10.52 12.44
C SER A 30 -26.37 -10.72 10.99
N SER A 31 -26.13 -9.59 10.34
CA SER A 31 -25.36 -9.50 9.11
C SER A 31 -24.03 -10.07 9.54
N SER A 32 -23.84 -11.36 9.32
CA SER A 32 -22.54 -11.99 9.38
C SER A 32 -21.73 -11.28 8.32
N SER A 33 -21.11 -10.16 8.69
CA SER A 33 -20.05 -9.55 7.91
C SER A 33 -18.98 -10.62 7.88
N SER A 34 -19.01 -11.46 6.86
CA SER A 34 -17.84 -12.19 6.47
C SER A 34 -16.77 -11.13 6.31
N ASN A 35 -15.78 -11.13 7.21
CA ASN A 35 -14.61 -10.29 7.05
C ASN A 35 -13.96 -10.78 5.76
N VAL A 36 -14.30 -10.13 4.65
CA VAL A 36 -13.67 -10.40 3.36
C VAL A 36 -12.23 -9.92 3.53
N ASN A 37 -11.34 -10.88 3.75
CA ASN A 37 -9.92 -10.62 3.80
C ASN A 37 -9.47 -10.27 2.39
N VAL A 38 -9.30 -8.97 2.13
CA VAL A 38 -8.76 -8.49 0.85
C VAL A 38 -7.26 -8.81 0.83
N PRO A 39 -6.78 -9.66 -0.11
CA PRO A 39 -5.36 -9.97 -0.19
C PRO A 39 -4.53 -8.71 -0.42
N LYS A 40 -3.35 -8.65 0.21
CA LYS A 40 -2.38 -7.59 -0.04
C LYS A 40 -1.82 -7.67 -1.46
N ARG A 41 -1.54 -6.53 -2.06
CA ARG A 41 -0.94 -6.44 -3.41
C ARG A 41 0.58 -6.59 -3.31
N LEU A 42 1.11 -7.59 -4.00
CA LEU A 42 2.54 -7.89 -4.05
C LEU A 42 3.13 -7.42 -5.39
N GLY A 43 4.21 -6.65 -5.33
CA GLY A 43 5.08 -6.35 -6.48
C GLY A 43 6.41 -7.09 -6.34
N ILE A 44 6.86 -7.76 -7.40
CA ILE A 44 8.20 -8.36 -7.47
C ILE A 44 8.89 -7.75 -8.69
N TYR A 45 10.08 -7.18 -8.50
CA TYR A 45 10.74 -6.42 -9.56
C TYR A 45 12.23 -6.74 -9.69
N TYR A 46 12.60 -7.25 -10.87
CA TYR A 46 13.96 -7.62 -11.25
C TYR A 46 14.50 -6.69 -12.33
N GLY A 47 14.87 -5.49 -11.91
CA GLY A 47 15.48 -4.47 -12.75
C GLY A 47 15.94 -3.31 -11.88
N TRP A 48 16.42 -2.23 -12.48
CA TRP A 48 16.78 -1.02 -11.75
C TRP A 48 15.49 -0.29 -11.32
N PRO A 49 15.16 -0.20 -10.01
CA PRO A 49 13.92 0.42 -9.56
C PRO A 49 13.75 1.86 -10.03
N SER A 50 14.85 2.60 -10.20
CA SER A 50 14.81 3.97 -10.75
C SER A 50 14.38 4.06 -12.21
N LEU A 51 14.40 2.94 -12.95
CA LEU A 51 14.04 2.86 -14.36
C LEU A 51 12.70 2.14 -14.58
N VAL A 52 11.96 1.84 -13.51
CA VAL A 52 10.67 1.14 -13.59
C VAL A 52 9.72 1.83 -14.58
N GLN A 53 9.14 1.05 -15.49
CA GLN A 53 8.28 1.54 -16.57
C GLN A 53 8.90 2.70 -17.41
N GLY A 54 10.23 2.77 -17.51
CA GLY A 54 10.89 3.76 -18.36
C GLY A 54 10.90 5.17 -17.78
N VAL A 55 10.76 5.35 -16.47
CA VAL A 55 10.78 6.68 -15.82
C VAL A 55 12.18 7.35 -15.78
N GLN A 56 13.20 6.71 -16.37
CA GLN A 56 14.53 7.30 -16.64
C GLN A 56 15.20 7.97 -15.42
N GLY A 57 15.09 7.35 -14.24
CA GLY A 57 15.72 7.86 -13.02
C GLY A 57 14.88 8.87 -12.24
N ASN A 58 13.66 9.19 -12.70
CA ASN A 58 12.73 10.02 -11.94
C ASN A 58 12.21 9.24 -10.72
N LEU A 59 12.84 9.48 -9.56
CA LEU A 59 12.53 8.76 -8.32
C LEU A 59 11.11 9.01 -7.82
N THR A 60 10.56 10.21 -8.00
CA THR A 60 9.16 10.50 -7.62
C THR A 60 8.20 9.64 -8.43
N ALA A 61 8.42 9.50 -9.73
CA ALA A 61 7.61 8.64 -10.58
C ALA A 61 7.77 7.15 -10.22
N ALA A 62 9.01 6.70 -9.97
CA ALA A 62 9.28 5.33 -9.52
C ALA A 62 8.58 5.00 -8.20
N ILE A 63 8.67 5.88 -7.19
CA ILE A 63 7.96 5.74 -5.91
C ILE A 63 6.46 5.65 -6.13
N SER A 64 5.88 6.51 -6.97
CA SER A 64 4.46 6.48 -7.30
C SER A 64 4.04 5.12 -7.87
N ILE A 65 4.82 4.56 -8.79
CA ILE A 65 4.56 3.24 -9.38
C ILE A 65 4.60 2.15 -8.31
N PHE A 66 5.64 2.12 -7.47
CA PHE A 66 5.74 1.08 -6.43
C PHE A 66 4.73 1.25 -5.28
N SER A 67 4.26 2.48 -5.00
CA SER A 67 3.30 2.76 -3.92
C SER A 67 1.92 2.12 -4.11
N GLN A 68 1.63 1.65 -5.34
CA GLN A 68 0.43 0.88 -5.63
C GLN A 68 0.48 -0.54 -5.05
N PHE A 69 1.61 -1.00 -4.53
CA PHE A 69 1.73 -2.29 -3.86
C PHE A 69 1.74 -2.09 -2.35
N ASP A 70 1.39 -3.14 -1.63
CA ASP A 70 1.43 -3.17 -0.17
C ASP A 70 2.71 -3.88 0.33
N LEU A 71 3.21 -4.84 -0.47
CA LEU A 71 4.53 -5.45 -0.32
C LEU A 71 5.29 -5.39 -1.65
N ILE A 72 6.58 -5.09 -1.60
CA ILE A 72 7.47 -4.99 -2.76
C ILE A 72 8.71 -5.85 -2.50
N VAL A 73 9.08 -6.70 -3.45
CA VAL A 73 10.35 -7.45 -3.44
C VAL A 73 11.26 -6.87 -4.51
N PHE A 74 12.45 -6.43 -4.12
CA PHE A 74 13.50 -6.00 -5.05
C PHE A 74 14.46 -7.15 -5.34
N GLY A 75 14.80 -7.28 -6.63
CA GLY A 75 15.60 -8.38 -7.15
C GLY A 75 17.08 -8.33 -6.76
N ASP A 76 17.78 -9.35 -7.24
CA ASP A 76 19.16 -9.68 -6.88
C ASP A 76 20.19 -8.57 -7.15
N GLY A 77 21.27 -8.57 -6.35
CA GLY A 77 22.47 -7.74 -6.52
C GLY A 77 22.31 -6.24 -6.19
N ILE A 78 21.09 -5.70 -6.15
CA ILE A 78 20.83 -4.26 -5.91
C ILE A 78 21.27 -3.82 -4.50
N ALA A 79 21.25 -4.75 -3.53
CA ALA A 79 21.72 -4.51 -2.17
C ALA A 79 23.18 -4.04 -2.13
N SER A 80 24.01 -4.52 -3.05
CA SER A 80 25.43 -4.20 -3.06
C SER A 80 25.67 -2.71 -3.26
N PRO A 81 26.49 -2.05 -2.43
CA PRO A 81 26.88 -0.65 -2.62
C PRO A 81 27.57 -0.36 -3.96
N SER A 82 28.07 -1.41 -4.64
CA SER A 82 28.69 -1.32 -5.96
C SER A 82 27.68 -1.28 -7.11
N HIS A 83 26.42 -1.63 -6.87
CA HIS A 83 25.38 -1.63 -7.89
C HIS A 83 24.99 -0.21 -8.31
N GLY A 84 24.89 0.04 -9.61
CA GLY A 84 24.66 1.39 -10.15
C GLY A 84 23.37 2.07 -9.68
N ASP A 85 22.36 1.27 -9.32
CA ASP A 85 21.08 1.78 -8.81
C ASP A 85 20.91 1.70 -7.28
N HIS A 86 21.96 1.32 -6.55
CA HIS A 86 21.91 1.09 -5.09
C HIS A 86 21.33 2.31 -4.35
N LYS A 87 21.95 3.49 -4.55
CA LYS A 87 21.55 4.73 -3.86
C LYS A 87 20.11 5.16 -4.20
N ASN A 88 19.70 5.01 -5.46
CA ASN A 88 18.34 5.34 -5.87
C ASN A 88 17.33 4.38 -5.25
N THR A 89 17.64 3.08 -5.23
CA THR A 89 16.80 2.07 -4.61
C THR A 89 16.65 2.32 -3.11
N GLN A 90 17.73 2.71 -2.42
CA GLN A 90 17.67 3.09 -1.01
C GLN A 90 16.70 4.26 -0.77
N ILE A 91 16.73 5.30 -1.61
CA ILE A 91 15.79 6.44 -1.52
C ILE A 91 14.34 5.98 -1.76
N ILE A 92 14.12 5.09 -2.73
CA ILE A 92 12.80 4.52 -3.02
C ILE A 92 12.30 3.73 -1.81
N ILE A 93 13.11 2.84 -1.23
CA ILE A 93 12.78 2.06 -0.03
C ILE A 93 12.38 2.97 1.12
N GLN A 94 13.20 3.96 1.45
CA GLN A 94 12.90 4.90 2.54
C GLN A 94 11.57 5.63 2.32
N SER A 95 11.29 6.05 1.08
CA SER A 95 10.04 6.72 0.73
C SER A 95 8.84 5.77 0.84
N LEU A 96 8.98 4.53 0.41
CA LEU A 96 7.94 3.50 0.53
C LEU A 96 7.64 3.16 1.99
N ASN A 97 8.68 3.05 2.83
CA ASN A 97 8.53 2.84 4.27
C ASN A 97 7.75 3.98 4.94
N ASN A 98 8.04 5.23 4.57
CA ASN A 98 7.32 6.41 5.06
C ASN A 98 5.85 6.43 4.62
N LEU A 99 5.50 5.75 3.52
CA LEU A 99 4.13 5.54 3.05
C LEU A 99 3.46 4.30 3.67
N GLY A 100 4.10 3.65 4.63
CA GLY A 100 3.60 2.43 5.29
C GLY A 100 3.62 1.19 4.38
N LYS A 101 4.45 1.20 3.33
CA LYS A 101 4.64 0.04 2.45
C LYS A 101 5.74 -0.84 3.01
N LEU A 102 5.66 -2.14 2.70
CA LEU A 102 6.68 -3.10 3.08
C LEU A 102 7.57 -3.43 1.89
N SER A 103 8.87 -3.40 2.09
CA SER A 103 9.89 -3.76 1.10
C SER A 103 10.69 -4.97 1.58
N PHE A 104 11.05 -5.86 0.66
CA PHE A 104 11.78 -7.09 0.91
C PHE A 104 12.94 -7.28 -0.08
N GLY A 105 14.07 -7.77 0.42
CA GLY A 105 15.26 -8.04 -0.38
C GLY A 105 15.30 -9.48 -0.85
N TYR A 106 15.50 -9.72 -2.15
CA TYR A 106 15.74 -11.06 -2.65
C TYR A 106 17.17 -11.54 -2.34
N ILE A 107 17.29 -12.83 -1.99
CA ILE A 107 18.56 -13.56 -1.87
C ILE A 107 18.40 -14.92 -2.54
N ASP A 108 19.32 -15.28 -3.43
CA ASP A 108 19.32 -16.58 -4.11
C ASP A 108 19.78 -17.70 -3.15
N LEU A 109 18.96 -18.74 -3.01
CA LEU A 109 19.25 -19.94 -2.21
C LEU A 109 19.58 -21.17 -3.09
N GLY A 110 19.63 -21.01 -4.41
CA GLY A 110 19.87 -22.09 -5.35
C GLY A 110 21.33 -22.56 -5.34
N VAL A 111 21.51 -23.87 -5.21
CA VAL A 111 22.84 -24.54 -5.22
C VAL A 111 23.35 -24.82 -6.64
N THR A 112 22.51 -24.64 -7.66
CA THR A 112 22.87 -24.77 -9.09
C THR A 112 22.88 -23.43 -9.83
N THR A 113 22.46 -22.35 -9.18
CA THR A 113 22.50 -20.99 -9.68
C THR A 113 23.76 -20.31 -9.14
N GLN A 114 23.64 -19.51 -8.08
CA GLN A 114 24.79 -18.80 -7.50
C GLN A 114 25.57 -19.64 -6.49
N ASN A 115 24.92 -20.63 -5.86
CA ASN A 115 25.52 -21.48 -4.83
C ASN A 115 26.27 -20.66 -3.77
N LEU A 116 25.62 -19.60 -3.27
CA LEU A 116 26.19 -18.67 -2.31
C LEU A 116 26.61 -19.39 -1.03
N SER A 117 27.79 -19.02 -0.52
CA SER A 117 28.17 -19.40 0.84
C SER A 117 27.27 -18.71 1.86
N ILE A 118 27.18 -19.28 3.07
CA ILE A 118 26.48 -18.65 4.20
C ILE A 118 26.96 -17.21 4.44
N LEU A 119 28.28 -16.99 4.33
CA LEU A 119 28.87 -15.66 4.52
C LEU A 119 28.38 -14.66 3.47
N GLN A 120 28.31 -15.04 2.20
CA GLN A 120 27.82 -14.16 1.13
C GLN A 120 26.33 -13.83 1.31
N MET A 121 25.52 -14.81 1.74
CA MET A 121 24.12 -14.56 2.06
C MET A 121 23.98 -13.59 3.24
N GLN A 122 24.77 -13.78 4.30
CA GLN A 122 24.80 -12.85 5.45
C GLN A 122 25.20 -11.44 5.03
N THR A 123 26.25 -11.28 4.21
CA THR A 123 26.63 -9.98 3.66
C THR A 123 25.48 -9.33 2.90
N THR A 124 24.76 -10.09 2.08
CA THR A 124 23.61 -9.56 1.32
C THR A 124 22.46 -9.15 2.25
N VAL A 125 22.21 -9.90 3.33
CA VAL A 125 21.24 -9.53 4.39
C VAL A 125 21.64 -8.20 5.04
N ASP A 126 22.90 -8.06 5.43
CA ASP A 126 23.41 -6.85 6.09
C ASP A 126 23.32 -5.63 5.16
N GLU A 127 23.63 -5.80 3.87
CA GLU A 127 23.50 -4.76 2.85
C GLU A 127 22.04 -4.33 2.65
N TRP A 128 21.11 -5.28 2.54
CA TRP A 128 19.69 -4.99 2.48
C TRP A 128 19.18 -4.27 3.73
N ALA A 129 19.60 -4.72 4.91
CA ALA A 129 19.25 -4.11 6.18
C ALA A 129 19.78 -2.66 6.27
N ALA A 130 20.99 -2.39 5.78
CA ALA A 130 21.56 -1.05 5.74
C ALA A 130 20.79 -0.09 4.81
N MET A 131 20.08 -0.60 3.80
CA MET A 131 19.19 0.19 2.96
C MET A 131 17.84 0.50 3.63
N GLY A 132 17.53 -0.15 4.75
CA GLY A 132 16.29 0.03 5.50
C GLY A 132 15.14 -0.84 5.00
N ILE A 133 15.42 -1.99 4.39
CA ILE A 133 14.39 -2.94 3.98
C ILE A 133 13.66 -3.54 5.19
N ASN A 134 12.43 -4.05 5.02
CA ASN A 134 11.67 -4.63 6.12
C ASN A 134 11.93 -6.13 6.34
N GLY A 135 12.45 -6.83 5.34
CA GLY A 135 12.85 -8.24 5.46
C GLY A 135 13.40 -8.84 4.18
#